data_AF-A0A847B4E6-F1
#
_entry.id   AF-A0A847B4E6-F1
#
_cell.length_a   1.000
_cell.length_b   1.000
_cell.length_c   1.000
_cell.angle_alpha   90.00
_cell.angle_beta   90.00
_cell.angle_gamma   90.00
#
_symmetry.space_group_name_H-M   'P 1'
#
loop_
_entity.id
_entity.type
_entity.pdbx_description
1 polymer ?
#
loop_
_entity_poly.entity_id
_entity_poly.type
_entity_poly.pdbx_seq_one_letter_code
_entity_poly.pdbx_strand_id
1 'polypeptide(L)'
;MAKSDFADEWDYDTNKKKTDEVTAKSNKPYFWICSKCNHHWKTKIYVRTVMGCGCPECKKAIISKKTIANAVKKAGSLRETNPKLAMEFHPTQNGDLTPDNITANHNGDIVWKCLFCGFEWPASPSSRNQGAGCPHCSGRVPMPGIDDLLTVNPELCKEWDYSKNKLLPSQVLPGSGEYVWWKCSSCGHGWETQVKVRGIMNCGCPKCGHIKSGKASRKKIRNIETGIVYDSVSIAGDTLGISRTSITNCLTGRSKTAGRYHWEYVD
;
A
#
# COMPACT_ATOMS: atom_id res chain seq x y z
N MET A 1 -24.45 -43.65 -23.69
CA MET A 1 -24.79 -42.69 -22.62
C MET A 1 -23.55 -42.47 -21.77
N ALA A 2 -23.18 -41.23 -21.45
CA ALA A 2 -22.12 -40.98 -20.48
C ALA A 2 -22.60 -41.48 -19.11
N LYS A 3 -21.78 -42.23 -18.37
CA LYS A 3 -22.15 -42.72 -17.03
C LYS A 3 -22.57 -41.53 -16.15
N SER A 4 -23.66 -41.71 -15.40
CA SER A 4 -24.32 -40.73 -14.52
C SER A 4 -23.42 -40.13 -13.44
N ASP A 5 -22.28 -40.72 -13.15
CA ASP A 5 -21.53 -40.53 -11.91
C ASP A 5 -20.79 -39.19 -11.80
N PHE A 6 -20.84 -38.35 -12.84
CA PHE A 6 -20.18 -37.03 -12.87
C PHE A 6 -21.11 -35.88 -13.23
N ALA A 7 -22.42 -36.12 -13.32
CA ALA A 7 -23.41 -35.09 -13.64
C ALA A 7 -23.46 -33.97 -12.57
N ASP A 8 -23.20 -34.33 -11.31
CA ASP A 8 -23.17 -33.39 -10.18
C ASP A 8 -21.95 -32.46 -10.20
N GLU A 9 -20.93 -32.80 -10.98
CA GLU A 9 -19.75 -31.95 -11.17
C GLU A 9 -19.82 -31.16 -12.49
N TRP A 10 -20.95 -31.19 -13.22
CA TRP A 10 -21.12 -30.41 -14.46
C TRP A 10 -21.51 -28.97 -14.14
N ASP A 11 -20.82 -28.01 -14.75
CA ASP A 11 -21.15 -26.58 -14.60
C ASP A 11 -22.33 -26.21 -15.54
N TYR A 12 -23.57 -26.32 -15.05
CA TYR A 12 -24.77 -26.07 -15.84
C TYR A 12 -24.97 -24.59 -16.21
N ASP A 13 -24.41 -23.68 -15.42
CA ASP A 13 -24.52 -22.24 -15.68
C ASP A 13 -23.60 -21.82 -16.84
N THR A 14 -22.41 -22.40 -16.92
CA THR A 14 -21.42 -22.06 -17.92
C THR A 14 -21.57 -22.90 -19.19
N ASN A 15 -21.97 -24.16 -19.08
CA ASN A 15 -22.12 -25.05 -20.23
C ASN A 15 -23.52 -24.93 -20.84
N LYS A 16 -23.58 -24.50 -22.10
CA LYS A 16 -24.84 -24.42 -22.87
C LYS A 16 -25.52 -25.79 -23.13
N LYS A 17 -24.80 -26.89 -22.94
CA LYS A 17 -25.29 -28.25 -23.16
C LYS A 17 -25.52 -28.94 -21.83
N LYS A 18 -26.58 -29.73 -21.76
CA LYS A 18 -26.83 -30.69 -20.68
C LYS A 18 -26.01 -31.96 -20.89
N THR A 19 -25.91 -32.75 -19.82
CA THR A 19 -25.08 -33.96 -19.75
C THR A 19 -25.59 -35.09 -20.65
N ASP A 20 -26.89 -35.11 -20.96
CA ASP A 20 -27.55 -36.05 -21.90
C ASP A 20 -27.29 -35.70 -23.38
N GLU A 21 -26.92 -34.45 -23.70
CA GLU A 21 -26.61 -33.98 -25.05
C GLU A 21 -25.15 -34.22 -25.48
N VAL A 22 -24.35 -34.87 -24.64
CA VAL A 22 -22.91 -35.12 -24.84
C VAL A 22 -22.53 -36.57 -24.57
N THR A 23 -21.44 -37.03 -25.18
CA THR A 23 -20.96 -38.41 -25.03
C THR A 23 -19.70 -38.48 -24.17
N ALA A 24 -19.58 -39.51 -23.33
CA ALA A 24 -18.42 -39.70 -22.43
C ALA A 24 -17.06 -39.75 -23.17
N LYS A 25 -17.03 -40.20 -24.42
CA LYS A 25 -15.80 -40.27 -25.22
C LYS A 25 -15.45 -38.97 -25.95
N SER A 26 -16.22 -37.90 -25.75
CA SER A 26 -15.99 -36.63 -26.42
C SER A 26 -14.67 -35.98 -26.00
N ASN A 27 -13.91 -35.54 -27.00
CA ASN A 27 -12.70 -34.73 -26.81
C ASN A 27 -12.99 -33.23 -26.63
N LYS A 28 -14.27 -32.82 -26.66
CA LYS A 28 -14.65 -31.42 -26.46
C LYS A 28 -14.49 -31.02 -24.98
N PRO A 29 -13.92 -29.85 -24.69
CA PRO A 29 -13.76 -29.36 -23.33
C PRO A 29 -15.04 -28.68 -22.82
N TYR A 30 -15.37 -28.93 -21.56
CA TYR A 30 -16.48 -28.32 -20.84
C TYR A 30 -16.03 -27.90 -19.44
N PHE A 31 -16.83 -27.07 -18.78
CA PHE A 31 -16.59 -26.60 -17.42
C PHE A 31 -17.17 -27.57 -16.39
N TRP A 32 -16.48 -27.72 -15.28
CA TRP A 32 -16.82 -28.65 -14.19
C TRP A 32 -16.62 -27.95 -12.86
N ILE A 33 -17.41 -28.33 -11.86
CA ILE A 33 -17.37 -27.81 -10.49
C ILE A 33 -17.10 -28.97 -9.53
N CYS A 34 -16.09 -28.82 -8.66
CA CYS A 34 -15.64 -29.95 -7.86
C CYS A 34 -16.54 -30.07 -6.64
N SER A 35 -17.20 -31.20 -6.46
CA SER A 35 -18.05 -31.46 -5.29
C SER A 35 -17.34 -31.36 -3.94
N LYS A 36 -16.01 -31.46 -3.90
CA LYS A 36 -15.20 -31.44 -2.66
C LYS A 36 -14.64 -30.08 -2.28
N CYS A 37 -14.19 -29.30 -3.27
CA CYS A 37 -13.50 -28.03 -3.02
C CYS A 37 -14.09 -26.86 -3.81
N ASN A 38 -15.21 -27.08 -4.49
CA ASN A 38 -15.91 -26.12 -5.35
C ASN A 38 -15.03 -25.46 -6.42
N HIS A 39 -13.91 -26.09 -6.78
CA HIS A 39 -13.03 -25.59 -7.82
C HIS A 39 -13.74 -25.69 -9.18
N HIS A 40 -13.78 -24.59 -9.93
CA HIS A 40 -14.26 -24.56 -11.32
C HIS A 40 -13.08 -24.81 -12.27
N TRP A 41 -13.17 -25.80 -13.15
CA TRP A 41 -12.12 -26.04 -14.15
C TRP A 41 -12.68 -26.51 -15.48
N LYS A 42 -11.89 -26.29 -16.54
CA LYS A 42 -12.20 -26.72 -17.89
C LYS A 42 -11.37 -27.94 -18.27
N THR A 43 -12.02 -29.03 -18.70
CA THR A 43 -11.33 -30.21 -19.24
C THR A 43 -12.21 -30.97 -20.24
N LYS A 44 -11.59 -31.89 -21.00
CA LYS A 44 -12.28 -32.75 -21.97
C LYS A 44 -13.17 -33.77 -21.26
N ILE A 45 -14.34 -34.06 -21.82
CA ILE A 45 -15.26 -35.07 -21.25
C ILE A 45 -14.58 -36.44 -21.13
N TYR A 46 -13.83 -36.88 -22.15
CA TYR A 46 -13.08 -38.14 -22.11
C TYR A 46 -12.07 -38.20 -20.95
N VAL A 47 -11.37 -37.08 -20.68
CA VAL A 47 -10.37 -37.00 -19.60
C VAL A 47 -11.06 -37.15 -18.22
N ARG A 48 -12.22 -36.50 -18.05
CA ARG A 48 -12.95 -36.56 -16.77
C ARG A 48 -13.66 -37.90 -16.57
N THR A 49 -14.36 -38.39 -17.59
CA THR A 49 -15.32 -39.50 -17.46
C THR A 49 -14.75 -40.87 -17.79
N VAL A 50 -13.70 -40.95 -18.63
CA VAL A 50 -13.11 -42.23 -19.05
C VAL A 50 -11.72 -42.42 -18.47
N MET A 51 -10.84 -41.40 -18.53
CA MET A 51 -9.52 -41.50 -17.90
C MET A 51 -9.57 -41.36 -16.36
N GLY A 52 -10.71 -40.95 -15.80
CA GLY A 52 -10.91 -40.83 -14.36
C GLY A 52 -10.04 -39.77 -13.68
N CYS A 53 -9.59 -38.76 -14.43
CA CYS A 53 -8.80 -37.67 -13.85
C CYS A 53 -9.72 -36.79 -12.99
N GLY A 54 -9.53 -36.85 -11.67
CA GLY A 54 -10.27 -36.04 -10.69
C GLY A 54 -9.88 -34.55 -10.71
N CYS A 55 -10.39 -33.80 -9.74
CA CYS A 55 -10.10 -32.37 -9.61
C CYS A 55 -8.58 -32.10 -9.45
N PRO A 56 -7.99 -31.23 -10.29
CA PRO A 56 -6.55 -30.94 -10.23
C PRO A 56 -6.14 -30.25 -8.94
N GLU A 57 -6.99 -29.40 -8.35
CA GLU A 57 -6.70 -28.74 -7.06
C GLU A 57 -6.72 -29.74 -5.90
N CYS A 58 -7.69 -30.66 -5.87
CA CYS A 58 -7.67 -31.74 -4.88
C CYS A 58 -6.39 -32.59 -5.00
N LYS A 59 -5.96 -32.90 -6.24
CA LYS A 59 -4.71 -33.64 -6.47
C LYS A 59 -3.49 -32.86 -5.97
N LYS A 60 -3.41 -31.56 -6.26
CA LYS A 60 -2.35 -30.68 -5.73
C LYS A 60 -2.35 -30.65 -4.21
N ALA A 61 -3.51 -30.54 -3.57
CA ALA A 61 -3.64 -30.55 -2.11
C ALA A 61 -3.14 -31.87 -1.51
N ILE A 62 -3.49 -33.02 -2.10
CA ILE A 62 -3.01 -34.34 -1.66
C ILE A 62 -1.48 -34.44 -1.80
N ILE A 63 -0.93 -34.01 -2.94
CA ILE A 63 0.51 -34.01 -3.17
C ILE A 63 1.21 -33.10 -2.16
N SER A 64 0.69 -31.90 -1.93
CA SER A 64 1.21 -30.94 -0.96
C SER A 64 1.24 -31.53 0.45
N LYS A 65 0.13 -32.12 0.92
CA LYS A 65 0.06 -32.80 2.23
C LYS A 65 1.10 -33.92 2.35
N LYS A 66 1.28 -34.74 1.31
CA LYS A 66 2.33 -35.79 1.29
C LYS A 66 3.74 -35.21 1.34
N THR A 67 4.01 -34.15 0.59
CA THR A 67 5.31 -33.47 0.58
C THR A 67 5.64 -32.89 1.96
N ILE A 68 4.68 -32.22 2.60
CA ILE A 68 4.84 -31.67 3.95
C ILE A 68 5.11 -32.79 4.96
N ALA A 69 4.32 -33.86 4.94
CA ALA A 69 4.51 -34.99 5.84
C ALA A 69 5.89 -35.66 5.67
N ASN A 70 6.38 -35.79 4.44
CA ASN A 70 7.72 -36.31 4.18
C ASN A 70 8.82 -35.36 4.66
N ALA A 71 8.64 -34.05 4.51
CA ALA A 71 9.57 -33.06 5.03
C ALA A 71 9.66 -33.11 6.56
N VAL A 72 8.52 -33.22 7.26
CA VAL A 72 8.47 -33.38 8.73
C VAL A 72 9.19 -34.66 9.16
N LYS A 73 8.94 -35.80 8.50
CA LYS A 73 9.65 -37.05 8.78
C LYS A 73 11.17 -36.94 8.63
N LYS A 74 11.65 -36.12 7.70
CA LYS A 74 13.08 -35.96 7.41
C LYS A 74 13.77 -34.96 8.35
N ALA A 75 13.11 -33.86 8.69
CA ALA A 75 13.73 -32.72 9.35
C ALA A 75 13.20 -32.43 10.76
N GLY A 76 12.13 -33.10 11.20
CA GLY A 76 11.38 -32.75 12.40
C GLY A 76 10.34 -31.64 12.16
N SER A 77 9.37 -31.56 13.05
CA SER A 77 8.33 -30.54 13.03
C SER A 77 8.85 -29.18 13.53
N LEU A 78 8.10 -28.11 13.27
CA LEU A 78 8.39 -26.77 13.78
C LEU A 78 8.40 -26.76 15.32
N ARG A 79 7.46 -27.48 15.96
CA ARG A 79 7.40 -27.61 17.42
C ARG A 79 8.69 -28.19 18.00
N GLU A 80 9.21 -29.24 17.39
CA GLU A 80 10.42 -29.94 17.85
C GLU A 80 11.68 -29.14 17.56
N THR A 81 11.79 -28.57 16.37
CA THR A 81 13.03 -27.92 15.90
C THR A 81 13.14 -26.47 16.34
N ASN A 82 12.02 -25.77 16.54
CA ASN A 82 11.99 -24.38 16.97
C ASN A 82 10.77 -24.10 17.88
N PRO A 83 10.77 -24.58 19.13
CA PRO A 83 9.63 -24.47 20.04
C PRO A 83 9.24 -23.03 20.37
N LYS A 84 10.22 -22.10 20.42
CA LYS A 84 9.96 -20.67 20.66
C LYS A 84 9.14 -20.07 19.51
N LEU A 85 9.55 -20.32 18.27
CA LEU A 85 8.80 -19.85 17.11
C LEU A 85 7.42 -20.50 17.05
N ALA A 86 7.33 -21.79 17.38
CA ALA A 86 6.07 -22.52 17.43
C ALA A 86 5.04 -21.95 18.42
N MET A 87 5.46 -21.16 19.43
CA MET A 87 4.54 -20.47 20.34
C MET A 87 3.85 -19.26 19.69
N GLU A 88 4.44 -18.67 18.64
CA GLU A 88 3.85 -17.55 17.91
C GLU A 88 2.85 -17.99 16.82
N PHE A 89 2.59 -19.29 16.68
CA PHE A 89 1.67 -19.81 15.69
C PHE A 89 0.23 -19.36 16.02
N HIS A 90 -0.48 -18.79 15.05
CA HIS A 90 -1.86 -18.34 15.31
C HIS A 90 -2.78 -19.55 15.61
N PRO A 91 -3.60 -19.53 16.68
CA PRO A 91 -4.33 -20.71 17.15
C PRO A 91 -5.43 -21.20 16.20
N THR A 92 -6.04 -20.33 15.40
CA THR A 92 -7.25 -20.66 14.62
C THR A 92 -7.24 -20.27 13.14
N GLN A 93 -6.17 -19.63 12.63
CA GLN A 93 -6.16 -19.03 11.28
C GLN A 93 -5.36 -19.83 10.25
N ASN A 94 -4.90 -21.03 10.60
CA ASN A 94 -4.02 -21.85 9.76
C ASN A 94 -4.66 -23.15 9.25
N GLY A 95 -5.99 -23.30 9.41
CA GLY A 95 -6.73 -24.48 8.97
C GLY A 95 -6.16 -25.76 9.57
N ASP A 96 -5.82 -26.73 8.71
CA ASP A 96 -5.24 -28.03 9.11
C ASP A 96 -3.76 -27.93 9.54
N LEU A 97 -3.08 -26.80 9.29
CA LEU A 97 -1.66 -26.67 9.61
C LEU A 97 -1.48 -26.41 11.11
N THR A 98 -0.53 -27.13 11.70
CA THR A 98 -0.14 -27.04 13.10
C THR A 98 1.38 -27.03 13.20
N PRO A 99 1.97 -26.51 14.29
CA PRO A 99 3.42 -26.57 14.46
C PRO A 99 3.99 -28.00 14.49
N ASP A 100 3.16 -29.00 14.73
CA ASP A 100 3.54 -30.42 14.78
C ASP A 100 3.51 -31.07 13.38
N ASN A 101 2.88 -30.44 12.38
CA ASN A 101 2.72 -31.00 11.03
C ASN A 101 3.35 -30.17 9.91
N ILE A 102 4.19 -29.18 10.24
CA ILE A 102 5.03 -28.43 9.30
C ILE A 102 6.47 -28.37 9.80
N THR A 103 7.42 -28.06 8.92
CA THR A 103 8.83 -27.85 9.30
C THR A 103 9.14 -26.36 9.49
N ALA A 104 10.23 -26.04 10.19
CA ALA A 104 10.71 -24.66 10.31
C ALA A 104 11.11 -24.00 8.98
N ASN A 105 11.37 -24.80 7.94
CA ASN A 105 11.70 -24.32 6.58
C ASN A 105 10.51 -24.44 5.60
N HIS A 106 9.29 -24.60 6.11
CA HIS A 106 8.09 -24.54 5.28
C HIS A 106 7.98 -23.16 4.61
N ASN A 107 7.68 -23.14 3.31
CA ASN A 107 7.64 -21.93 2.49
C ASN A 107 6.23 -21.38 2.26
N GLY A 108 5.18 -22.10 2.67
CA GLY A 108 3.82 -21.58 2.62
C GLY A 108 3.61 -20.53 3.71
N ASP A 109 2.89 -19.46 3.37
CA ASP A 109 2.52 -18.44 4.34
C ASP A 109 1.50 -19.02 5.32
N ILE A 110 1.74 -18.74 6.59
CA ILE A 110 0.82 -19.00 7.69
C ILE A 110 0.67 -17.72 8.51
N VAL A 111 -0.41 -17.64 9.27
CA VAL A 111 -0.63 -16.51 10.18
C VAL A 111 0.09 -16.76 11.50
N TRP A 112 0.82 -15.73 11.92
CA TRP A 112 1.51 -15.62 13.21
C TRP A 112 0.77 -14.64 14.12
N LYS A 113 0.94 -14.80 15.42
CA LYS A 113 0.50 -13.86 16.45
C LYS A 113 1.67 -13.49 17.34
N CYS A 114 1.97 -12.20 17.44
CA CYS A 114 3.09 -11.72 18.23
C CYS A 114 2.74 -11.91 19.70
N LEU A 115 3.59 -12.60 20.46
CA LEU A 115 3.38 -12.79 21.90
C LEU A 115 3.57 -11.49 22.71
N PHE A 116 4.21 -10.47 22.13
CA PHE A 116 4.48 -9.20 22.81
C PHE A 116 3.39 -8.16 22.58
N CYS A 117 3.02 -7.90 21.33
CA CYS A 117 2.04 -6.86 20.99
C CYS A 117 0.69 -7.42 20.50
N GLY A 118 0.56 -8.72 20.30
CA GLY A 118 -0.66 -9.35 19.78
C GLY A 118 -0.91 -9.15 18.28
N PHE A 119 -0.03 -8.45 17.56
CA PHE A 119 -0.17 -8.23 16.11
C PHE A 119 -0.23 -9.57 15.36
N GLU A 120 -1.10 -9.65 14.36
CA GLU A 120 -1.30 -10.85 13.55
C GLU A 120 -0.82 -10.57 12.13
N TRP A 121 -0.01 -11.47 11.55
CA TRP A 121 0.52 -11.28 10.20
C TRP A 121 0.83 -12.57 9.47
N PRO A 122 0.68 -12.60 8.12
CA PRO A 122 1.14 -13.71 7.32
C PRO A 122 2.65 -13.67 7.12
N ALA A 123 3.31 -14.82 7.28
CA ALA A 123 4.69 -15.04 6.84
C ALA A 123 4.98 -16.55 6.73
N SER A 124 5.93 -16.92 5.89
CA SER A 124 6.41 -18.30 5.86
C SER A 124 7.26 -18.66 7.10
N PRO A 125 7.14 -19.89 7.65
CA PRO A 125 8.03 -20.39 8.69
C PRO A 125 9.51 -20.26 8.33
N SER A 126 9.87 -20.50 7.07
CA SER A 126 11.25 -20.35 6.58
C SER A 126 11.81 -18.95 6.81
N SER A 127 11.05 -17.89 6.48
CA SER A 127 11.47 -16.50 6.71
C SER A 127 11.60 -16.18 8.20
N ARG A 128 10.65 -16.65 9.01
CA ARG A 128 10.70 -16.49 10.48
C ARG A 128 11.90 -17.21 11.10
N ASN A 129 12.22 -18.41 10.61
CA ASN A 129 13.35 -19.20 11.05
C ASN A 129 14.71 -18.54 10.73
N GLN A 130 14.75 -17.67 9.71
CA GLN A 130 15.91 -16.82 9.39
C GLN A 130 15.99 -15.54 10.23
N GLY A 131 15.08 -15.34 11.19
CA GLY A 131 15.10 -14.22 12.12
C GLY A 131 14.13 -13.08 11.78
N ALA A 132 13.27 -13.23 10.75
CA ALA A 132 12.21 -12.25 10.52
C ALA A 132 11.23 -12.25 11.71
N GLY A 133 11.09 -11.11 12.39
CA GLY A 133 10.19 -10.92 13.54
C GLY A 133 8.89 -10.22 13.19
N CYS A 134 8.16 -9.80 14.23
CA CYS A 134 6.92 -9.02 14.11
C CYS A 134 7.16 -7.72 13.32
N PRO A 135 6.42 -7.48 12.22
CA PRO A 135 6.57 -6.27 11.41
C PRO A 135 6.07 -5.02 12.15
N HIS A 136 5.10 -5.16 13.08
CA HIS A 136 4.62 -4.07 13.91
C HIS A 136 5.67 -3.65 14.96
N CYS A 137 6.22 -4.60 15.73
CA CYS A 137 7.28 -4.30 16.70
C CYS A 137 8.55 -3.70 16.07
N SER A 138 8.80 -3.98 14.80
CA SER A 138 9.91 -3.38 14.04
C SER A 138 9.56 -2.04 13.38
N GLY A 139 8.37 -1.49 13.63
CA GLY A 139 7.93 -0.18 13.12
C GLY A 139 7.69 -0.15 11.61
N ARG A 140 7.45 -1.31 10.97
CA ARG A 140 7.27 -1.41 9.51
C ARG A 140 5.82 -1.30 9.08
N VAL A 141 4.89 -1.76 9.91
CA VAL A 141 3.44 -1.72 9.65
C VAL A 141 2.70 -1.22 10.89
N PRO A 142 1.56 -0.53 10.73
CA PRO A 142 0.74 -0.15 11.87
C PRO A 142 -0.07 -1.32 12.40
N MET A 143 -0.49 -1.20 13.66
CA MET A 143 -1.58 -1.97 14.24
C MET A 143 -2.89 -1.23 13.94
N PRO A 144 -3.80 -1.84 13.14
CA PRO A 144 -5.05 -1.21 12.76
C PRO A 144 -5.87 -0.78 13.98
N GLY A 145 -6.34 0.47 13.99
CA GLY A 145 -7.14 1.04 15.06
C GLY A 145 -6.34 1.51 16.28
N ILE A 146 -5.01 1.45 16.24
CA ILE A 146 -4.15 1.87 17.37
C ILE A 146 -3.19 2.96 16.94
N ASP A 147 -2.28 2.68 16.00
CA ASP A 147 -1.19 3.58 15.63
C ASP A 147 -1.08 3.86 14.12
N ASP A 148 -2.04 3.39 13.33
CA ASP A 148 -2.19 3.77 11.93
C ASP A 148 -2.51 5.28 11.79
N LEU A 149 -2.15 5.84 10.64
CA LEU A 149 -2.29 7.26 10.36
C LEU A 149 -3.73 7.77 10.49
N LEU A 150 -4.73 6.95 10.11
CA LEU A 150 -6.14 7.33 10.22
C LEU A 150 -6.56 7.49 11.68
N THR A 151 -6.14 6.56 12.53
CA THR A 151 -6.44 6.57 13.96
C THR A 151 -5.76 7.74 14.66
N VAL A 152 -4.46 7.94 14.42
CA VAL A 152 -3.67 8.92 15.19
C VAL A 152 -3.74 10.34 14.63
N ASN A 153 -4.07 10.52 13.34
CA ASN A 153 -4.21 11.84 12.72
C ASN A 153 -5.32 11.91 11.67
N PRO A 154 -6.60 11.78 12.09
CA PRO A 154 -7.75 11.77 11.17
C PRO A 154 -7.91 13.09 10.40
N GLU A 155 -7.53 14.22 11.00
CA GLU A 155 -7.58 15.53 10.34
C GLU A 155 -6.59 15.61 9.18
N LEU A 156 -5.38 15.06 9.34
CA LEU A 156 -4.42 14.98 8.24
C LEU A 156 -4.91 14.07 7.11
N CYS A 157 -5.64 13.00 7.43
CA CYS A 157 -6.20 12.10 6.42
C CYS A 157 -7.23 12.77 5.50
N LYS A 158 -7.76 13.96 5.85
CA LYS A 158 -8.57 14.78 4.95
C LYS A 158 -7.76 15.35 3.78
N GLU A 159 -6.44 15.46 3.95
CA GLU A 159 -5.51 15.84 2.88
C GLU A 159 -5.03 14.64 2.06
N TRP A 160 -5.48 13.41 2.34
CA TRP A 160 -5.10 12.23 1.55
C TRP A 160 -5.80 12.23 0.19
N ASP A 161 -5.06 11.99 -0.90
CA ASP A 161 -5.66 11.85 -2.23
C ASP A 161 -6.05 10.38 -2.49
N TYR A 162 -7.25 9.99 -2.04
CA TYR A 162 -7.80 8.63 -2.20
C TYR A 162 -7.94 8.17 -3.66
N SER A 163 -7.96 9.11 -4.62
CA SER A 163 -8.08 8.77 -6.04
C SER A 163 -6.74 8.33 -6.66
N LYS A 164 -5.63 8.80 -6.09
CA LYS A 164 -4.27 8.55 -6.59
C LYS A 164 -3.52 7.49 -5.78
N ASN A 165 -3.90 7.29 -4.53
CA ASN A 165 -3.22 6.36 -3.64
C ASN A 165 -3.86 4.98 -3.67
N LYS A 166 -3.03 3.95 -3.82
CA LYS A 166 -3.44 2.55 -3.60
C LYS A 166 -3.51 2.20 -2.12
N LEU A 167 -2.65 2.83 -1.30
CA LEU A 167 -2.63 2.66 0.15
C LEU A 167 -3.71 3.54 0.78
N LEU A 168 -4.35 2.99 1.81
CA LEU A 168 -5.23 3.73 2.71
C LEU A 168 -4.42 4.29 3.89
N PRO A 169 -4.84 5.41 4.49
CA PRO A 169 -4.19 5.93 5.70
C PRO A 169 -4.17 4.91 6.84
N SER A 170 -5.16 4.03 6.95
CA SER A 170 -5.21 2.96 7.94
C SER A 170 -4.17 1.85 7.75
N GLN A 171 -3.41 1.88 6.64
CA GLN A 171 -2.38 0.88 6.31
C GLN A 171 -0.96 1.39 6.52
N VAL A 172 -0.78 2.65 6.94
CA VAL A 172 0.54 3.27 7.11
C VAL A 172 0.70 3.89 8.49
N LEU A 173 1.92 3.82 9.03
CA LEU A 173 2.32 4.61 10.19
C LEU A 173 2.57 6.07 9.80
N PRO A 174 2.37 7.05 10.69
CA PRO A 174 2.74 8.45 10.44
C PRO A 174 4.22 8.63 10.10
N GLY A 175 5.09 7.77 10.62
CA GLY A 175 6.53 7.75 10.34
C GLY A 175 6.92 6.96 9.08
N SER A 176 5.95 6.50 8.27
CA SER A 176 6.22 5.67 7.10
C SER A 176 7.03 6.40 6.01
N GLY A 177 7.94 5.67 5.37
CA GLY A 177 8.71 6.13 4.21
C GLY A 177 7.97 6.04 2.88
N GLU A 178 6.73 5.51 2.87
CA GLU A 178 5.92 5.37 1.66
C GLU A 178 5.61 6.72 1.03
N TYR A 179 5.74 6.80 -0.30
CA TYR A 179 5.35 7.98 -1.07
C TYR A 179 3.87 7.92 -1.42
N VAL A 180 3.14 8.98 -1.09
CA VAL A 180 1.71 9.09 -1.32
C VAL A 180 1.35 10.49 -1.78
N TRP A 181 0.22 10.59 -2.48
CA TRP A 181 -0.36 11.83 -2.95
C TRP A 181 -1.21 12.48 -1.86
N TRP A 182 -0.95 13.76 -1.65
CA TRP A 182 -1.68 14.65 -0.76
C TRP A 182 -2.40 15.71 -1.58
N LYS A 183 -3.52 16.20 -1.07
CA LYS A 183 -4.31 17.29 -1.63
C LYS A 183 -4.55 18.36 -0.58
N CYS A 184 -4.13 19.58 -0.88
CA CYS A 184 -4.07 20.65 0.11
C CYS A 184 -5.49 21.09 0.45
N SER A 185 -5.85 21.02 1.72
CA SER A 185 -7.13 21.50 2.23
C SER A 185 -7.37 23.00 1.93
N SER A 186 -6.31 23.81 1.98
CA SER A 186 -6.43 25.27 1.80
C SER A 186 -6.43 25.74 0.34
N CYS A 187 -5.64 25.12 -0.54
CA CYS A 187 -5.45 25.62 -1.91
C CYS A 187 -5.75 24.59 -3.02
N GLY A 188 -6.14 23.37 -2.66
CA GLY A 188 -6.46 22.29 -3.58
C GLY A 188 -5.27 21.69 -4.34
N HIS A 189 -4.04 22.19 -4.13
CA HIS A 189 -2.84 21.67 -4.78
C HIS A 189 -2.59 20.21 -4.41
N GLY A 190 -2.43 19.35 -5.41
CA GLY A 190 -2.01 17.96 -5.22
C GLY A 190 -0.49 17.84 -5.29
N TRP A 191 0.15 17.14 -4.35
CA TRP A 191 1.59 16.86 -4.38
C TRP A 191 1.91 15.49 -3.81
N GLU A 192 3.02 14.91 -4.23
CA GLU A 192 3.50 13.63 -3.73
C GLU A 192 4.65 13.86 -2.73
N THR A 193 4.61 13.17 -1.60
CA THR A 193 5.73 13.13 -0.65
C THR A 193 5.60 11.92 0.27
N GLN A 194 6.64 11.65 1.06
CA GLN A 194 6.62 10.56 2.02
C GLN A 194 5.64 10.83 3.16
N VAL A 195 4.99 9.78 3.67
CA VAL A 195 4.08 9.90 4.82
C VAL A 195 4.78 10.58 6.00
N LYS A 196 6.02 10.22 6.32
CA LYS A 196 6.78 10.85 7.41
C LYS A 196 7.02 12.35 7.26
N VAL A 197 7.21 12.82 6.03
CA VAL A 197 7.44 14.25 5.75
C VAL A 197 6.19 15.06 6.11
N ARG A 198 5.01 14.52 5.81
CA ARG A 198 3.75 15.19 6.14
C ARG A 198 3.24 14.89 7.55
N GLY A 199 3.40 13.65 8.00
CA GLY A 199 2.79 13.07 9.21
C GLY A 199 3.55 13.33 10.50
N ILE A 200 4.89 13.36 10.48
CA ILE A 200 5.72 13.63 11.68
C ILE A 200 6.56 14.89 11.55
N MET A 201 7.13 15.19 10.37
CA MET A 201 7.91 16.42 10.17
C MET A 201 7.02 17.66 9.96
N ASN A 202 5.72 17.45 9.75
CA ASN A 202 4.70 18.48 9.56
C ASN A 202 5.04 19.48 8.42
N CYS A 203 5.74 19.01 7.38
CA CYS A 203 5.98 19.81 6.19
C CYS A 203 4.69 19.93 5.40
N GLY A 204 4.16 21.16 5.31
CA GLY A 204 2.90 21.44 4.63
C GLY A 204 3.00 21.48 3.10
N CYS A 205 1.92 21.92 2.46
CA CYS A 205 1.85 22.04 1.02
C CYS A 205 2.96 22.97 0.46
N PRO A 206 3.78 22.51 -0.52
CA PRO A 206 4.89 23.31 -1.06
C PRO A 206 4.41 24.60 -1.74
N LYS A 207 3.26 24.56 -2.45
CA LYS A 207 2.65 25.75 -3.07
C LYS A 207 2.29 26.81 -2.03
N CYS A 208 1.65 26.41 -0.93
CA CYS A 208 1.35 27.31 0.18
C CYS A 208 2.64 27.84 0.84
N GLY A 209 3.65 26.98 1.00
CA GLY A 209 4.97 27.36 1.52
C GLY A 209 5.63 28.46 0.70
N HIS A 210 5.68 28.32 -0.63
CA HIS A 210 6.23 29.32 -1.54
C HIS A 210 5.48 30.66 -1.48
N ILE A 211 4.14 30.63 -1.37
CA ILE A 211 3.34 31.86 -1.24
C ILE A 211 3.65 32.58 0.08
N LYS A 212 3.79 31.83 1.18
CA LYS A 212 4.10 32.39 2.50
C LYS A 212 5.52 32.97 2.53
N SER A 213 6.51 32.24 2.04
CA SER A 213 7.90 32.73 2.00
C SER A 213 8.06 33.94 1.07
N GLY A 214 7.39 33.94 -0.08
CA GLY A 214 7.37 35.08 -1.01
C GLY A 214 6.66 36.33 -0.48
N LYS A 215 5.73 36.19 0.48
CA LYS A 215 5.18 37.33 1.23
C LYS A 215 6.14 37.81 2.31
N ALA A 216 6.74 36.89 3.08
CA ALA A 216 7.69 37.21 4.14
C ALA A 216 8.96 37.93 3.62
N SER A 217 9.37 37.68 2.37
CA SER A 217 10.54 38.33 1.78
C SER A 217 10.25 39.72 1.18
N ARG A 218 8.99 40.17 1.10
CA ARG A 218 8.65 41.50 0.58
C ARG A 218 8.94 42.55 1.65
N LYS A 219 10.02 43.31 1.42
CA LYS A 219 10.32 44.50 2.22
C LYS A 219 9.55 45.70 1.69
N LYS A 220 8.94 46.46 2.60
CA LYS A 220 8.36 47.75 2.28
C LYS A 220 9.48 48.72 1.90
N ILE A 221 9.19 49.63 0.99
CA ILE A 221 10.14 50.64 0.53
C ILE A 221 9.48 52.01 0.51
N ARG A 222 10.26 53.04 0.77
CA ARG A 222 9.80 54.44 0.71
C ARG A 222 10.50 55.14 -0.44
N ASN A 223 9.72 55.95 -1.16
CA ASN A 223 10.24 56.97 -2.04
C ASN A 223 10.55 58.22 -1.20
N ILE A 224 11.82 58.61 -1.13
CA ILE A 224 12.28 59.64 -0.18
C ILE A 224 11.70 61.02 -0.52
N GLU A 225 11.56 61.35 -1.80
CA GLU A 225 11.06 62.65 -2.24
C GLU A 225 9.56 62.82 -2.00
N THR A 226 8.77 61.77 -2.21
CA THR A 226 7.31 61.83 -2.09
C THR A 226 6.79 61.39 -0.72
N GLY A 227 7.62 60.72 0.07
CA GLY A 227 7.24 60.11 1.35
C GLY A 227 6.33 58.87 1.24
N ILE A 228 5.91 58.48 0.02
CA ILE A 228 5.01 57.35 -0.18
C ILE A 228 5.73 56.03 0.13
N VAL A 229 5.07 55.20 0.95
CA VAL A 229 5.52 53.85 1.29
C VAL A 229 4.77 52.84 0.44
N TYR A 230 5.53 51.97 -0.24
CA TYR A 230 5.01 50.88 -1.05
C TYR A 230 5.28 49.54 -0.36
N ASP A 231 4.33 48.61 -0.42
CA ASP A 231 4.46 47.30 0.21
C ASP A 231 5.52 46.40 -0.45
N SER A 232 6.01 46.76 -1.65
CA SER A 232 7.15 46.11 -2.29
C SER A 232 7.72 46.93 -3.45
N VAL A 233 8.94 46.59 -3.86
CA VAL A 233 9.58 47.08 -5.10
C VAL A 233 8.72 46.86 -6.34
N SER A 234 7.97 45.74 -6.39
CA SER A 234 7.10 45.44 -7.54
C SER A 234 5.95 46.44 -7.63
N ILE A 235 5.28 46.73 -6.51
CA ILE A 235 4.16 47.68 -6.46
C ILE A 235 4.63 49.09 -6.83
N ALA A 236 5.77 49.53 -6.29
CA ALA A 236 6.34 50.83 -6.62
C ALA A 236 6.70 50.94 -8.12
N GLY A 237 7.31 49.90 -8.68
CA GLY A 237 7.68 49.86 -10.09
C GLY A 237 6.47 49.90 -11.02
N ASP A 238 5.44 49.10 -10.73
CA ASP A 238 4.21 49.05 -11.52
C ASP A 238 3.41 50.37 -11.41
N THR A 239 3.40 51.00 -10.24
CA THR A 239 2.69 52.29 -10.00
C THR A 239 3.35 53.45 -10.74
N LEU A 240 4.67 53.54 -10.70
CA LEU A 240 5.43 54.67 -11.24
C LEU A 240 5.96 54.44 -12.67
N GLY A 241 5.75 53.24 -13.23
CA GLY A 241 6.33 52.85 -14.52
C GLY A 241 7.86 52.73 -14.49
N ILE A 242 8.44 52.39 -13.33
CA ILE A 242 9.90 52.30 -13.14
C ILE A 242 10.30 50.83 -13.08
N SER A 243 11.42 50.47 -13.72
CA SER A 243 11.95 49.11 -13.65
C SER A 243 12.26 48.69 -12.20
N ARG A 244 11.73 47.53 -11.80
CA ARG A 244 11.98 46.91 -10.48
C ARG A 244 13.47 46.73 -10.20
N THR A 245 14.25 46.41 -11.23
CA THR A 245 15.72 46.27 -11.12
C THR A 245 16.39 47.59 -10.81
N SER A 246 15.92 48.69 -11.40
CA SER A 246 16.46 50.03 -11.14
C SER A 246 16.22 50.44 -9.69
N ILE A 247 14.99 50.24 -9.18
CA ILE A 247 14.65 50.51 -7.77
C ILE A 247 15.49 49.63 -6.83
N THR A 248 15.66 48.33 -7.15
CA THR A 248 16.50 47.42 -6.37
C THR A 248 17.96 47.84 -6.35
N ASN A 249 18.51 48.32 -7.47
CA ASN A 249 19.88 48.84 -7.53
C ASN A 249 20.06 50.08 -6.66
N CYS A 250 19.03 50.93 -6.53
CA CYS A 250 19.06 52.04 -5.58
C CYS A 250 19.06 51.59 -4.13
N LEU A 251 18.14 50.69 -3.77
CA LEU A 251 18.05 50.14 -2.41
C LEU A 251 19.30 49.38 -1.97
N THR A 252 20.10 48.89 -2.92
CA THR A 252 21.35 48.15 -2.66
C THR A 252 22.61 49.01 -2.87
N GLY A 253 22.47 50.32 -3.12
CA GLY A 253 23.58 51.25 -3.30
C GLY A 253 24.35 51.13 -4.63
N ARG A 254 23.88 50.29 -5.56
CA ARG A 254 24.48 50.13 -6.90
C ARG A 254 24.11 51.25 -7.87
N SER A 255 23.10 52.05 -7.55
CA SER A 255 22.70 53.23 -8.32
C SER A 255 22.20 54.31 -7.38
N LYS A 256 22.39 55.58 -7.74
CA LYS A 256 21.96 56.71 -6.88
C LYS A 256 20.45 56.94 -6.93
N THR A 257 19.85 56.83 -8.11
CA THR A 257 18.42 57.11 -8.32
C THR A 257 17.76 56.13 -9.29
N ALA A 258 16.46 55.92 -9.13
CA ALA A 258 15.61 55.12 -10.01
C ALA A 258 14.34 55.91 -10.32
N GLY A 259 14.10 56.20 -11.60
CA GLY A 259 13.02 57.07 -12.04
C GLY A 259 13.10 58.50 -11.50
N ARG A 260 14.32 59.01 -11.28
CA ARG A 260 14.63 60.32 -10.64
C ARG A 260 14.39 60.41 -9.13
N TYR A 261 14.06 59.30 -8.48
CA TYR A 261 13.81 59.23 -7.04
C TYR A 261 14.91 58.47 -6.28
N HIS A 262 15.04 58.76 -4.99
CA HIS A 262 15.80 57.98 -4.02
C HIS A 262 14.88 57.04 -3.23
N TRP A 263 15.44 55.89 -2.86
CA TRP A 263 14.67 54.76 -2.31
C TRP A 263 15.35 54.22 -1.06
N GLU A 264 14.55 53.96 -0.03
CA GLU A 264 15.01 53.29 1.21
C GLU A 264 14.07 52.14 1.60
N TYR A 265 14.60 51.16 2.32
CA TYR A 265 13.76 50.15 2.98
C TYR A 265 13.06 50.78 4.18
N VAL A 266 11.83 50.35 4.43
CA VAL A 266 11.08 50.70 5.64
C VAL A 266 11.12 49.49 6.56
N ASP A 267 11.55 49.73 7.80
CA ASP A 267 11.55 48.73 8.88
C ASP A 267 10.12 48.39 9.36
#